data_AF-A0A4V5NBN3-F1
#
_entry.id   AF-A0A4V5NBN3-F1
#
_cell.length_a   1.000
_cell.length_b   1.000
_cell.length_c   1.000
_cell.angle_alpha   90.00
_cell.angle_beta   90.00
_cell.angle_gamma   90.00
#
_symmetry.space_group_name_H-M   'P 1'
#
loop_
_entity.id
_entity.type
_entity.pdbx_description
1 polymer ?
#
loop_
_entity_poly.entity_id
_entity_poly.type
_entity_poly.pdbx_seq_one_letter_code
_entity_poly.pdbx_strand_id
1 'polypeptide(L)'
;METKREGEGQTTGSSQLEIWVAAHFNRLQELACDEAEELPFLPWLLTQGPVWALLFAHRQREGQTWVTMIYEKVALGDVTTSSGVFKIISSLLQMMHWAQTHFRPWA
;
A
#
# COMPACT_ATOMS: atom_id res chain seq x y z
N MET A 1 -6.45 -4.96 2.19
CA MET A 1 -6.17 -6.09 1.28
C MET A 1 -7.22 -6.06 0.20
N GLU A 2 -6.82 -5.96 -1.07
CA GLU A 2 -7.72 -6.02 -2.22
C GLU A 2 -7.49 -7.33 -2.99
N THR A 3 -8.58 -8.01 -3.35
CA THR A 3 -8.60 -9.31 -4.04
C THR A 3 -9.42 -9.20 -5.33
N LYS A 4 -8.83 -9.48 -6.49
CA LYS A 4 -9.52 -9.46 -7.81
C LYS A 4 -9.43 -10.81 -8.51
N ARG A 5 -10.48 -11.16 -9.27
CA ARG A 5 -10.53 -12.35 -10.14
C ARG A 5 -9.74 -12.10 -11.43
N GLU A 6 -9.15 -13.15 -12.00
CA GLU A 6 -8.36 -13.08 -13.23
C GLU A 6 -9.23 -12.86 -14.48
N GLY A 7 -8.74 -12.04 -15.43
CA GLY A 7 -9.31 -11.91 -16.78
C GLY A 7 -9.88 -10.53 -17.14
N GLU A 8 -10.51 -9.84 -16.20
CA GLU A 8 -11.12 -8.51 -16.43
C GLU A 8 -10.81 -7.60 -15.24
N GLY A 9 -10.00 -6.55 -15.43
CA GLY A 9 -9.89 -5.50 -14.42
C GLY A 9 -8.49 -5.10 -13.96
N GLN A 10 -7.42 -5.37 -14.73
CA GLN A 10 -6.09 -4.79 -14.43
C GLN A 10 -6.15 -3.25 -14.34
N THR A 11 -6.91 -2.59 -15.22
CA THR A 11 -7.12 -1.14 -15.18
C THR A 11 -8.04 -0.72 -14.03
N THR A 12 -9.05 -1.55 -13.70
CA THR A 12 -10.08 -1.23 -12.69
C THR A 12 -9.58 -1.45 -11.25
N GLY A 13 -8.66 -2.38 -11.03
CA GLY A 13 -8.01 -2.62 -9.74
C GLY A 13 -7.09 -1.47 -9.34
N SER A 14 -6.31 -0.93 -10.28
CA SER A 14 -5.50 0.28 -10.02
C SER A 14 -6.36 1.48 -9.66
N SER A 15 -7.46 1.72 -10.37
CA SER A 15 -8.37 2.85 -10.06
C SER A 15 -9.08 2.69 -8.72
N GLN A 16 -9.45 1.48 -8.32
CA GLN A 16 -10.04 1.27 -6.99
C GLN A 16 -9.01 1.42 -5.89
N LEU A 17 -7.80 0.90 -6.11
CA LEU A 17 -6.68 1.07 -5.19
C LEU A 17 -6.32 2.54 -5.01
N GLU A 18 -6.27 3.33 -6.09
CA GLU A 18 -6.05 4.78 -6.05
C GLU A 18 -7.07 5.49 -5.14
N ILE A 19 -8.35 5.15 -5.29
CA ILE A 19 -9.43 5.70 -4.45
C ILE A 19 -9.22 5.31 -2.98
N TRP A 20 -8.91 4.04 -2.72
CA TRP A 20 -8.65 3.55 -1.35
C TRP A 20 -7.45 4.24 -0.70
N VAL A 21 -6.36 4.38 -1.43
CA VAL A 21 -5.14 5.04 -0.95
C VAL A 21 -5.43 6.51 -0.63
N ALA A 22 -6.10 7.23 -1.54
CA ALA A 22 -6.47 8.63 -1.32
C ALA A 22 -7.40 8.79 -0.11
N ALA A 23 -8.42 7.92 0.03
CA ALA A 23 -9.33 7.93 1.17
C ALA A 23 -8.60 7.65 2.49
N HIS A 24 -7.65 6.71 2.49
CA HIS A 24 -6.88 6.38 3.69
C HIS A 24 -6.00 7.53 4.14
N PHE A 25 -5.29 8.20 3.21
CA PHE A 25 -4.51 9.38 3.55
C PHE A 25 -5.37 10.55 3.99
N ASN A 26 -6.56 10.75 3.42
CA ASN A 26 -7.51 11.76 3.90
C ASN A 26 -7.89 11.49 5.36
N ARG A 27 -8.18 10.23 5.68
CA ARG A 27 -8.53 9.85 7.05
C ARG A 27 -7.37 10.03 8.02
N LEU A 28 -6.15 9.67 7.64
CA LEU A 28 -4.97 9.90 8.48
C LEU A 28 -4.74 11.39 8.73
N GLN A 29 -4.95 12.23 7.72
CA GLN A 29 -4.82 13.68 7.86
C GLN A 29 -5.85 14.29 8.82
N GLU A 30 -7.10 13.82 8.76
CA GLU A 30 -8.13 14.22 9.73
C GLU A 30 -7.76 13.82 11.17
N LEU A 31 -7.10 12.67 11.35
CA LEU A 31 -6.75 12.13 12.66
C LEU A 31 -5.49 12.74 13.25
N ALA A 32 -4.52 13.10 12.40
CA ALA A 32 -3.22 13.60 12.84
C ALA A 32 -3.25 15.05 13.35
N CYS A 33 -4.40 15.76 13.22
CA CYS A 33 -4.52 17.22 13.36
C CYS A 33 -3.52 17.97 12.43
N ASP A 34 -3.74 19.27 12.20
CA ASP A 34 -2.95 20.08 11.25
C ASP A 34 -1.42 20.15 11.53
N GLU A 35 -0.93 19.52 12.59
CA GLU A 35 0.46 19.54 13.02
C GLU A 35 1.34 18.46 12.36
N ALA A 36 0.77 17.42 11.76
CA ALA A 36 1.56 16.42 11.02
C ALA A 36 1.98 16.96 9.65
N GLU A 37 3.16 17.57 9.57
CA GLU A 37 3.72 18.13 8.33
C GLU A 37 3.89 17.07 7.22
N GLU A 38 4.17 15.81 7.57
CA GLU A 38 4.33 14.71 6.61
C GLU A 38 3.71 13.42 7.15
N LEU A 39 2.84 12.79 6.35
CA LEU A 39 2.30 11.47 6.66
C LEU A 39 3.31 10.39 6.28
N PRO A 40 3.42 9.29 7.07
CA PRO A 40 4.33 8.21 6.73
C PRO A 40 3.93 7.58 5.40
N PHE A 41 4.95 7.09 4.69
CA PHE A 41 4.77 6.17 3.58
C PHE A 41 3.85 4.99 3.99
N LEU A 42 2.91 4.58 3.14
CA LEU A 42 2.01 3.45 3.41
C LEU A 42 2.24 2.28 2.43
N PRO A 43 2.65 1.09 2.92
CA PRO A 43 2.71 -0.12 2.12
C PRO A 43 1.32 -0.74 1.95
N TRP A 44 0.98 -1.10 0.71
CA TRP A 44 -0.30 -1.67 0.33
C TRP A 44 -0.11 -3.03 -0.33
N LEU A 45 -0.72 -4.05 0.27
CA LEU A 45 -0.67 -5.40 -0.28
C LEU A 45 -1.83 -5.61 -1.27
N LEU A 46 -1.47 -5.90 -2.52
CA LEU A 46 -2.39 -6.28 -3.59
C LEU A 46 -2.27 -7.78 -3.87
N THR A 47 -3.43 -8.44 -4.00
CA THR A 47 -3.51 -9.85 -4.36
C THR A 47 -4.40 -10.02 -5.59
N GLN A 48 -3.86 -10.64 -6.64
CA GLN A 48 -4.58 -10.91 -7.87
C GLN A 48 -4.32 -12.35 -8.30
N GLY A 49 -5.35 -13.19 -8.20
CA GLY A 49 -5.15 -14.64 -8.35
C GLY A 49 -4.10 -15.15 -7.35
N PRO A 50 -3.10 -15.92 -7.80
CA PRO A 50 -2.04 -16.42 -6.94
C PRO A 50 -0.88 -15.41 -6.74
N VAL A 51 -0.90 -14.28 -7.47
CA VAL A 51 0.19 -13.30 -7.46
C VAL A 51 -0.04 -12.24 -6.38
N TRP A 52 1.00 -11.99 -5.60
CA TRP A 52 1.03 -10.98 -4.56
C TRP A 52 2.02 -9.89 -4.95
N ALA A 53 1.60 -8.63 -4.76
CA ALA A 53 2.41 -7.46 -5.04
C ALA A 53 2.26 -6.44 -3.91
N LEU A 54 3.29 -5.62 -3.74
CA LEU A 54 3.31 -4.50 -2.82
C LEU A 54 3.27 -3.21 -3.63
N LEU A 55 2.38 -2.30 -3.26
CA LEU A 55 2.37 -0.94 -3.77
C LEU A 55 2.78 -0.01 -2.65
N PHE A 56 3.42 1.06 -3.07
CA PHE A 56 3.88 2.09 -2.17
C PHE A 56 3.12 3.37 -2.49
N ALA A 57 2.65 4.08 -1.46
CA ALA A 57 2.09 5.39 -1.66
C ALA A 57 2.63 6.37 -0.61
N HIS A 58 2.88 7.60 -1.04
CA HIS A 58 3.20 8.71 -0.16
C HIS A 58 2.33 9.90 -0.50
N ARG A 59 2.08 10.74 0.50
CA ARG A 59 1.39 12.01 0.32
C ARG A 59 2.38 13.13 0.53
N GLN A 60 2.47 14.02 -0.44
CA GLN A 60 3.37 15.16 -0.41
C GLN A 60 2.60 16.45 -0.66
N ARG A 61 3.15 17.56 -0.19
CA ARG A 61 2.60 18.89 -0.40
C ARG A 61 3.20 19.50 -1.66
N GLU A 62 2.36 19.82 -2.64
CA GLU A 62 2.73 20.58 -3.83
C GLU A 62 2.08 21.96 -3.76
N GLY A 63 2.83 22.94 -3.23
CA GLY A 63 2.31 24.27 -2.93
C GLY A 63 1.26 24.26 -1.81
N GLN A 64 0.01 24.56 -2.15
CA GLN A 64 -1.12 24.53 -1.21
C GLN A 64 -1.99 23.28 -1.32
N THR A 65 -1.66 22.37 -2.24
CA THR A 65 -2.46 21.16 -2.50
C THR A 65 -1.71 19.93 -2.03
N TRP A 66 -2.45 18.96 -1.48
CA TRP A 66 -1.91 17.66 -1.15
C TRP A 66 -2.07 16.70 -2.32
N VAL A 67 -0.96 16.10 -2.76
CA VAL A 67 -0.93 15.14 -3.86
C VAL A 67 -0.54 13.76 -3.33
N THR A 68 -1.30 12.74 -3.73
CA THR A 68 -1.00 11.34 -3.42
C THR A 68 -0.26 10.75 -4.60
N MET A 69 0.95 10.26 -4.36
CA MET A 69 1.74 9.55 -5.36
C MET A 69 1.68 8.06 -5.05
N ILE A 70 1.41 7.26 -6.08
CA ILE A 70 1.44 5.81 -6.01
C ILE A 70 2.59 5.33 -6.90
N TYR A 71 3.50 4.58 -6.31
CA TYR A 71 4.66 4.03 -6.98
C TYR A 71 4.34 2.73 -7.71
N GLU A 72 5.26 2.33 -8.58
CA GLU A 72 5.16 1.06 -9.31
C GLU A 72 5.06 -0.13 -8.34
N LYS A 73 4.27 -1.13 -8.76
CA LYS A 73 4.08 -2.38 -8.02
C LYS A 73 5.38 -3.16 -7.92
N VAL A 74 5.71 -3.62 -6.72
CA VAL A 74 6.79 -4.56 -6.45
C VAL A 74 6.20 -5.96 -6.36
N ALA A 75 6.55 -6.84 -7.29
CA ALA A 75 6.11 -8.24 -7.23
C ALA A 75 6.74 -8.96 -6.04
N LEU A 76 5.92 -9.50 -5.14
CA LEU A 76 6.39 -10.25 -3.98
C LEU A 76 6.59 -11.73 -4.33
N GLY A 77 5.63 -12.32 -5.04
CA GLY A 77 5.72 -13.72 -5.45
C GLY A 77 4.39 -14.30 -5.89
N ASP A 78 4.44 -15.58 -6.20
CA ASP A 78 3.30 -16.40 -6.60
C ASP A 78 3.15 -17.57 -5.61
N VAL A 79 1.97 -17.68 -4.99
CA VAL A 79 1.68 -18.71 -3.97
C VAL A 79 1.61 -20.13 -4.54
N THR A 80 1.57 -20.30 -5.86
CA THR A 80 1.61 -21.61 -6.53
C THR A 80 3.01 -22.24 -6.50
N THR A 81 4.03 -21.47 -6.12
CA THR A 81 5.43 -21.95 -6.02
C THR A 81 5.93 -21.84 -4.59
N SER A 82 6.64 -22.86 -4.09
CA SER A 82 7.19 -22.82 -2.71
C SER A 82 8.13 -21.63 -2.51
N SER A 83 8.96 -21.31 -3.51
CA SER A 83 9.84 -20.12 -3.49
C SER A 83 9.05 -18.82 -3.40
N GLY A 84 7.94 -18.70 -4.15
CA GLY A 84 7.06 -17.53 -4.09
C GLY A 84 6.38 -17.40 -2.72
N VAL A 85 5.92 -18.50 -2.13
CA VAL A 85 5.37 -18.50 -0.76
C VAL A 85 6.40 -17.99 0.25
N PHE A 86 7.65 -18.48 0.21
CA PHE A 86 8.70 -18.00 1.11
C PHE A 86 9.01 -16.51 0.94
N LYS A 87 9.05 -16.01 -0.30
CA LYS A 87 9.22 -14.58 -0.57
C LYS A 87 8.08 -13.76 0.03
N ILE A 88 6.83 -14.18 -0.23
CA ILE A 88 5.63 -13.53 0.30
C ILE A 88 5.69 -13.46 1.84
N ILE A 89 5.91 -14.59 2.51
CA ILE A 89 5.98 -14.64 3.98
C ILE A 89 7.09 -13.72 4.50
N SER A 90 8.28 -13.76 3.89
CA SER A 90 9.40 -12.92 4.30
C SER A 90 9.07 -11.43 4.16
N SER A 91 8.44 -11.03 3.05
CA SER A 91 7.99 -9.66 2.84
C SER A 91 6.91 -9.22 3.83
N LEU A 92 5.97 -10.11 4.17
CA LEU A 92 4.96 -9.83 5.20
C LEU A 92 5.59 -9.62 6.58
N LEU A 93 6.55 -10.46 6.95
CA LEU A 93 7.28 -10.30 8.22
C LEU A 93 8.04 -8.96 8.27
N GLN A 94 8.66 -8.57 7.17
CA GLN A 94 9.33 -7.27 7.06
C GLN A 94 8.34 -6.10 7.16
N MET A 95 7.17 -6.21 6.52
CA MET A 95 6.10 -5.20 6.64
C MET A 95 5.57 -5.11 8.08
N MET A 96 5.40 -6.24 8.77
CA MET A 96 4.98 -6.25 10.18
C MET A 96 6.02 -5.58 11.07
N HIS A 97 7.30 -5.82 10.81
CA HIS A 97 8.39 -5.14 11.52
C HIS A 97 8.32 -3.63 11.27
N TRP A 98 8.22 -3.21 10.01
CA TRP A 98 8.06 -1.80 9.65
C TRP A 98 6.83 -1.15 10.32
N ALA A 99 5.69 -1.84 10.34
CA ALA A 99 4.50 -1.32 10.98
C ALA A 99 4.70 -1.09 12.49
N GLN A 100 5.49 -1.93 13.15
CA GLN A 100 5.80 -1.80 14.57
C GLN A 100 6.85 -0.71 14.86
N THR A 101 7.85 -0.56 14.00
CA THR A 101 8.99 0.34 14.24
C THR A 101 8.80 1.74 13.67
N HIS A 102 8.10 1.88 12.54
CA HIS A 102 7.94 3.14 11.83
C HIS A 102 6.52 3.68 11.82
N PHE A 103 5.49 2.82 11.70
CA PHE A 103 4.10 3.29 11.63
C PHE A 103 3.47 3.48 13.02
N ARG A 104 3.66 2.54 13.95
CA ARG A 104 3.08 2.59 15.30
C ARG A 104 3.37 3.88 16.08
N PRO A 105 4.55 4.52 15.99
CA PRO A 105 4.78 5.80 16.67
C PRO A 105 3.83 6.94 16.26
N TRP A 106 3.11 6.80 15.14
CA TRP A 106 2.14 7.76 14.61
C TRP A 106 0.68 7.45 14.99
N ALA A 107 0.41 6.30 15.62
CA ALA A 107 -0.94 5.81 15.96
C ALA A 107 -1.16 5.78 17.47
#